data_AF-A0A1G7KNQ3-F1
#
_entry.id   AF-A0A1G7KNQ3-F1
#
_cell.length_a   1.000
_cell.length_b   1.000
_cell.length_c   1.000
_cell.angle_alpha   90.00
_cell.angle_beta   90.00
_cell.angle_gamma   90.00
#
_symmetry.space_group_name_H-M   'P 1'
#
loop_
_entity.id
_entity.type
_entity.pdbx_description
1 polymer ?
#
loop_
_entity_poly.entity_id
_entity_poly.type
_entity_poly.pdbx_seq_one_letter_code
_entity_poly.pdbx_strand_id
1 'polypeptide(L)'
;MLTLPFKGEFRVTNVSDHEYPFQFQDNNGYLLSWWGEKLPGVDGHQGYDFPMPEGTPLLAIYDGEVAFAGWENPFYCPSLDKTVSGLGVVLRHRLPNGEVFLSIYAHLSEVQVRTGDQVRAGQVLGLSGNTGCSTGPHLHFEMRRLRGSAWPVFDPYGWSGEGEDPWSKHPSGVSSVWLWAEGKAPPLFAEVSLPPNPQPTDRAPVAITKVRYMGVRDALNPNNEFVEITADPRFASAPVSLKGFFLQNKLGETFAFPDLTLEPGASLRVYTGQGNPTQEALFWNRTQPAWDNWGDCAQLVYPSGGRYRVGYRSGCTWAQGLGALASEEARILRDAHNLPLP
;
A
#
# COMPACT_ATOMS: atom_id res chain seq x y z
N MET A 1 14.28 -12.65 10.42
CA MET A 1 13.08 -11.88 10.05
C MET A 1 13.46 -10.96 8.91
N LEU A 2 12.58 -10.77 7.93
CA LEU A 2 12.83 -9.95 6.75
C LEU A 2 12.67 -8.44 7.06
N THR A 3 13.29 -7.62 6.22
CA THR A 3 13.21 -6.15 6.18
C THR A 3 12.70 -5.67 4.81
N LEU A 4 12.12 -4.47 4.74
CA LEU A 4 11.59 -3.87 3.50
C LEU A 4 12.56 -3.97 2.29
N PRO A 5 12.07 -4.26 1.08
CA PRO A 5 12.87 -4.28 -0.15
C PRO A 5 13.20 -2.88 -0.70
N PHE A 6 12.81 -1.82 0.00
CA PHE A 6 13.05 -0.41 -0.35
C PHE A 6 12.95 0.49 0.90
N LYS A 7 13.26 1.78 0.76
CA LYS A 7 12.98 2.81 1.78
C LYS A 7 11.81 3.68 1.33
N GLY A 8 10.97 4.08 2.28
CA GLY A 8 9.76 4.87 2.03
C GLY A 8 8.50 4.01 2.05
N GLU A 9 7.37 4.64 1.76
CA GLU A 9 6.05 3.99 1.71
C GLU A 9 5.59 3.94 0.26
N PHE A 10 5.66 2.77 -0.35
CA PHE A 10 5.08 2.51 -1.66
C PHE A 10 3.90 1.56 -1.49
N ARG A 11 2.75 1.97 -2.05
CA ARG A 11 1.52 1.18 -2.06
C ARG A 11 1.71 -0.09 -2.92
N VAL A 12 0.99 -1.16 -2.59
CA VAL A 12 0.75 -2.28 -3.51
C VAL A 12 -0.40 -1.99 -4.47
N THR A 13 -0.21 -2.26 -5.76
CA THR A 13 -1.27 -2.20 -6.78
C THR A 13 -1.76 -3.56 -7.26
N ASN A 14 -0.86 -4.54 -7.41
CA ASN A 14 -1.21 -5.92 -7.74
C ASN A 14 -0.61 -6.86 -6.68
N VAL A 15 -1.36 -7.89 -6.29
CA VAL A 15 -0.94 -8.93 -5.33
C VAL A 15 -0.66 -10.23 -6.07
N SER A 16 -0.09 -11.23 -5.37
CA SER A 16 0.14 -12.51 -6.01
C SER A 16 -1.17 -13.24 -6.24
N ASP A 17 -1.38 -13.63 -7.49
CA ASP A 17 -2.41 -14.52 -7.98
C ASP A 17 -1.78 -15.84 -8.44
N HIS A 18 -2.51 -16.93 -8.24
CA HIS A 18 -2.13 -18.24 -8.72
C HIS A 18 -3.33 -19.07 -9.26
N GLU A 19 -4.53 -18.50 -9.31
CA GLU A 19 -5.68 -19.15 -9.92
C GLU A 19 -5.88 -18.66 -11.36
N TYR A 20 -5.45 -19.49 -12.30
CA TYR A 20 -6.08 -19.52 -13.63
C TYR A 20 -7.60 -19.58 -13.42
N PRO A 21 -8.40 -18.56 -13.81
CA PRO A 21 -9.83 -18.47 -13.49
C PRO A 21 -10.70 -19.47 -14.28
N PHE A 22 -10.09 -20.54 -14.77
CA PHE A 22 -10.66 -21.56 -15.65
C PHE A 22 -10.26 -23.01 -15.27
N GLN A 23 -9.40 -23.23 -14.25
CA GLN A 23 -9.00 -24.60 -13.82
C GLN A 23 -9.55 -25.02 -12.46
N PHE A 24 -9.85 -24.09 -11.56
CA PHE A 24 -10.86 -24.27 -10.52
C PHE A 24 -12.14 -23.57 -10.97
N GLN A 25 -13.31 -24.07 -10.55
CA GLN A 25 -14.61 -23.41 -10.83
C GLN A 25 -14.82 -22.21 -9.90
N ASP A 26 -13.85 -21.31 -9.90
CA ASP A 26 -14.05 -19.95 -9.43
C ASP A 26 -14.91 -19.20 -10.46
N ASN A 27 -16.22 -19.15 -10.21
CA ASN A 27 -17.15 -18.33 -10.99
C ASN A 27 -17.30 -16.92 -10.38
N ASN A 28 -16.35 -16.48 -9.57
CA ASN A 28 -16.50 -15.31 -8.69
C ASN A 28 -15.91 -14.03 -9.31
N GLY A 29 -14.87 -14.16 -10.15
CA GLY A 29 -14.30 -13.09 -10.97
C GLY A 29 -13.41 -12.07 -10.25
N TYR A 30 -12.76 -12.44 -9.14
CA TYR A 30 -11.83 -11.58 -8.39
C TYR A 30 -10.70 -12.36 -7.72
N LEU A 31 -9.58 -11.70 -7.42
CA LEU A 31 -8.52 -12.27 -6.58
C LEU A 31 -8.86 -12.15 -5.10
N LEU A 32 -8.29 -13.03 -4.27
CA LEU A 32 -8.26 -12.87 -2.81
C LEU A 32 -6.83 -12.52 -2.34
N SER A 33 -6.63 -11.33 -1.76
CA SER A 33 -5.41 -11.07 -0.97
C SER A 33 -5.37 -11.96 0.29
N TRP A 34 -4.25 -11.95 1.03
CA TRP A 34 -4.09 -12.76 2.23
C TRP A 34 -4.88 -12.29 3.49
N TRP A 35 -5.48 -11.10 3.46
CA TRP A 35 -6.58 -10.71 4.39
C TRP A 35 -7.96 -10.85 3.73
N GLY A 36 -8.01 -11.48 2.55
CA GLY A 36 -9.21 -11.82 1.79
C GLY A 36 -9.73 -10.73 0.86
N GLU A 37 -9.03 -9.63 0.58
CA GLU A 37 -9.58 -8.55 -0.26
C GLU A 37 -9.84 -8.96 -1.72
N LYS A 38 -10.96 -8.49 -2.28
CA LYS A 38 -11.28 -8.65 -3.71
C LYS A 38 -10.47 -7.65 -4.55
N LEU A 39 -9.43 -8.12 -5.22
CA LEU A 39 -8.62 -7.26 -6.09
C LEU A 39 -8.86 -7.54 -7.58
N PRO A 40 -8.78 -6.52 -8.45
CA PRO A 40 -8.73 -6.74 -9.90
C PRO A 40 -7.44 -7.50 -10.21
N GLY A 41 -7.59 -8.70 -10.77
CA GLY A 41 -6.46 -9.59 -11.02
C GLY A 41 -5.81 -9.41 -12.37
N VAL A 42 -4.51 -9.66 -12.40
CA VAL A 42 -3.80 -10.10 -13.59
C VAL A 42 -3.63 -11.61 -13.42
N ASP A 43 -4.29 -12.39 -14.29
CA ASP A 43 -4.27 -13.86 -14.30
C ASP A 43 -2.83 -14.39 -14.23
N GLY A 44 -2.51 -15.14 -13.18
CA GLY A 44 -1.21 -15.80 -12.98
C GLY A 44 -0.08 -14.89 -12.47
N HIS A 45 -0.40 -13.77 -11.82
CA HIS A 45 0.59 -12.82 -11.31
C HIS A 45 1.40 -13.36 -10.11
N GLN A 46 2.67 -13.73 -10.30
CA GLN A 46 3.44 -14.47 -9.29
C GLN A 46 4.03 -13.63 -8.13
N GLY A 47 3.62 -12.37 -7.93
CA GLY A 47 4.27 -11.50 -6.95
C GLY A 47 3.47 -10.26 -6.55
N TYR A 48 4.17 -9.28 -5.98
CA TYR A 48 3.61 -8.03 -5.47
C TYR A 48 4.17 -6.84 -6.22
N ASP A 49 3.28 -6.02 -6.79
CA ASP A 49 3.68 -4.83 -7.56
C ASP A 49 3.56 -3.57 -6.71
N PHE A 50 4.67 -2.84 -6.65
CA PHE A 50 4.81 -1.57 -5.93
C PHE A 50 5.16 -0.45 -6.92
N PRO A 51 4.20 0.41 -7.33
CA PRO A 51 4.50 1.55 -8.19
C PRO A 51 5.48 2.49 -7.49
N MET A 52 6.57 2.81 -8.17
CA MET A 52 7.62 3.66 -7.66
C MET A 52 8.37 4.31 -8.83
N PRO A 53 8.91 5.53 -8.66
CA PRO A 53 9.75 6.14 -9.68
C PRO A 53 10.92 5.21 -10.07
N GLU A 54 11.29 5.18 -11.34
CA GLU A 54 12.54 4.55 -11.78
C GLU A 54 13.73 5.17 -11.04
N GLY A 55 14.74 4.37 -10.72
CA GLY A 55 15.89 4.83 -9.92
C GLY A 55 15.70 4.68 -8.41
N THR A 56 14.57 4.15 -7.92
CA THR A 56 14.36 3.88 -6.49
C THR A 56 15.27 2.72 -6.03
N PRO A 57 16.12 2.89 -4.99
CA PRO A 57 17.03 1.83 -4.56
C PRO A 57 16.30 0.62 -3.98
N LEU A 58 16.57 -0.54 -4.57
CA LEU A 58 16.05 -1.84 -4.14
C LEU A 58 17.04 -2.53 -3.21
N LEU A 59 16.53 -3.12 -2.12
CA LEU A 59 17.31 -3.62 -1.00
C LEU A 59 17.14 -5.12 -0.79
N ALA A 60 18.20 -5.80 -0.40
CA ALA A 60 18.12 -7.17 0.08
C ALA A 60 17.25 -7.25 1.35
N ILE A 61 16.12 -7.98 1.27
CA ILE A 61 15.21 -8.17 2.41
C ILE A 61 15.83 -8.96 3.59
N TYR A 62 16.89 -9.73 3.32
CA TYR A 62 17.60 -10.56 4.29
C TYR A 62 18.99 -10.92 3.75
N ASP A 63 19.87 -11.40 4.63
CA ASP A 63 21.17 -11.96 4.23
C ASP A 63 20.97 -13.12 3.23
N GLY A 64 21.87 -13.25 2.25
CA GLY A 64 21.75 -14.28 1.24
C GLY A 64 22.82 -14.24 0.15
N GLU A 65 22.65 -15.11 -0.83
CA GLU A 65 23.50 -15.23 -2.01
C GLU A 65 22.74 -14.79 -3.25
N VAL A 66 23.35 -14.02 -4.13
CA VAL A 66 22.76 -13.66 -5.43
C VAL A 66 22.74 -14.88 -6.34
N ALA A 67 21.57 -15.50 -6.49
CA ALA A 67 21.37 -16.66 -7.36
C ALA A 67 21.28 -16.26 -8.84
N PHE A 68 20.83 -15.04 -9.13
CA PHE A 68 20.80 -14.45 -10.46
C PHE A 68 20.86 -12.92 -10.35
N ALA A 69 21.54 -12.27 -11.29
CA ALA A 69 21.59 -10.82 -11.45
C ALA A 69 21.89 -10.49 -12.92
N GLY A 70 20.90 -9.99 -13.66
CA GLY A 70 21.08 -9.66 -15.08
C GLY A 70 19.79 -9.68 -15.90
N TRP A 71 19.96 -9.65 -17.23
CA TRP A 71 18.86 -9.68 -18.19
C TRP A 71 18.34 -11.10 -18.40
N GLU A 72 17.02 -11.22 -18.43
CA GLU A 72 16.31 -12.43 -18.81
C GLU A 72 16.38 -12.66 -20.33
N ASN A 73 16.28 -13.93 -20.74
CA ASN A 73 16.13 -14.28 -22.15
C ASN A 73 14.87 -13.61 -22.73
N PRO A 74 14.89 -13.13 -24.00
CA PRO A 74 13.75 -12.47 -24.60
C PRO A 74 12.50 -13.36 -24.61
N PHE A 75 11.35 -12.80 -24.21
CA PHE A 75 10.06 -13.46 -24.18
C PHE A 75 8.95 -12.56 -24.73
N TYR A 76 7.85 -13.16 -25.19
CA TYR A 76 6.70 -12.41 -25.69
C TYR A 76 5.86 -11.88 -24.52
N CYS A 77 5.56 -10.59 -24.52
CA CYS A 77 4.72 -9.93 -23.53
C CYS A 77 3.35 -9.60 -24.12
N PRO A 78 2.28 -10.33 -23.74
CA PRO A 78 0.95 -10.14 -24.33
C PRO A 78 0.36 -8.75 -24.08
N SER A 79 0.59 -8.15 -22.90
CA SER A 79 0.08 -6.83 -22.53
C SER A 79 0.73 -5.67 -23.30
N LEU A 80 1.87 -5.90 -23.95
CA LEU A 80 2.61 -4.92 -24.76
C LEU A 80 2.71 -5.29 -26.24
N ASP A 81 2.11 -6.41 -26.66
CA ASP A 81 2.10 -6.95 -28.04
C ASP A 81 3.50 -7.05 -28.68
N LYS A 82 4.53 -7.37 -27.88
CA LYS A 82 5.93 -7.37 -28.33
C LYS A 82 6.84 -8.31 -27.53
N THR A 83 7.98 -8.66 -28.12
CA THR A 83 9.07 -9.34 -27.41
C THR A 83 9.84 -8.35 -26.53
N VAL A 84 10.13 -8.74 -25.29
CA VAL A 84 10.83 -7.95 -24.27
C VAL A 84 11.85 -8.81 -23.52
N SER A 85 12.78 -8.19 -22.79
CA SER A 85 13.60 -8.82 -21.75
C SER A 85 13.43 -8.04 -20.46
N GLY A 86 13.26 -8.72 -19.32
CA GLY A 86 13.32 -8.14 -17.99
C GLY A 86 14.76 -8.03 -17.50
N LEU A 87 15.03 -7.02 -16.67
CA LEU A 87 16.24 -6.95 -15.84
C LEU A 87 15.83 -7.28 -14.40
N GLY A 88 16.55 -8.19 -13.73
CA GLY A 88 16.17 -8.66 -12.40
C GLY A 88 17.31 -9.20 -11.55
N VAL A 89 17.00 -9.37 -10.27
CA VAL A 89 17.86 -10.00 -9.26
C VAL A 89 17.07 -11.09 -8.54
N VAL A 90 17.70 -12.23 -8.29
CA VAL A 90 17.18 -13.29 -7.42
C VAL A 90 18.16 -13.54 -6.30
N LEU A 91 17.70 -13.43 -5.06
CA LEU A 91 18.46 -13.80 -3.87
C LEU A 91 18.02 -15.15 -3.34
N ARG A 92 18.97 -16.01 -2.97
CA ARG A 92 18.75 -17.24 -2.23
C ARG A 92 19.06 -17.01 -0.75
N HIS A 93 18.04 -17.15 0.09
CA HIS A 93 18.14 -17.01 1.53
C HIS A 93 18.13 -18.38 2.20
N ARG A 94 18.92 -18.56 3.26
CA ARG A 94 18.86 -19.71 4.16
C ARG A 94 18.60 -19.22 5.57
N LEU A 95 17.48 -19.63 6.16
CA LEU A 95 17.13 -19.25 7.52
C LEU A 95 17.80 -20.17 8.57
N PRO A 96 17.98 -19.72 9.83
CA PRO A 96 18.58 -20.52 10.89
C PRO A 96 17.83 -21.83 11.22
N ASN A 97 16.54 -21.92 10.91
CA ASN A 97 15.72 -23.13 11.05
C ASN A 97 15.92 -24.14 9.89
N GLY A 98 16.87 -23.88 8.97
CA GLY A 98 17.23 -24.75 7.85
C GLY A 98 16.45 -24.49 6.56
N GLU A 99 15.40 -23.68 6.61
CA GLU A 99 14.57 -23.37 5.44
C GLU A 99 15.31 -22.54 4.38
N VAL A 100 14.89 -22.69 3.12
CA VAL A 100 15.48 -21.99 1.98
C VAL A 100 14.39 -21.32 1.16
N PHE A 101 14.60 -20.04 0.86
CA PHE A 101 13.68 -19.18 0.11
C PHE A 101 14.41 -18.48 -1.02
N LEU A 102 13.67 -18.10 -2.06
CA LEU A 102 14.11 -17.12 -3.05
C LEU A 102 13.30 -15.83 -2.85
N SER A 103 13.97 -14.69 -2.98
CA SER A 103 13.31 -13.40 -3.27
C SER A 103 13.69 -12.93 -4.67
N ILE A 104 12.71 -12.49 -5.44
CA ILE A 104 12.87 -12.05 -6.82
C ILE A 104 12.48 -10.57 -6.90
N TYR A 105 13.30 -9.77 -7.58
CA TYR A 105 13.10 -8.35 -7.84
C TYR A 105 13.18 -8.19 -9.37
N ALA A 106 12.10 -7.78 -10.00
CA ALA A 106 12.01 -7.65 -11.46
C ALA A 106 11.63 -6.22 -11.88
N HIS A 107 11.71 -5.98 -13.20
CA HIS A 107 11.53 -4.69 -13.87
C HIS A 107 12.60 -3.62 -13.54
N LEU A 108 13.78 -4.03 -13.09
CA LEU A 108 14.87 -3.11 -12.70
C LEU A 108 15.33 -2.23 -13.88
N SER A 109 15.85 -1.04 -13.58
CA SER A 109 16.60 -0.20 -14.54
C SER A 109 18.11 -0.44 -14.47
N GLU A 110 18.61 -0.79 -13.29
CA GLU A 110 20.03 -1.02 -13.01
C GLU A 110 20.22 -2.17 -12.01
N VAL A 111 21.30 -2.94 -12.18
CA VAL A 111 21.73 -4.00 -11.26
C VAL A 111 23.14 -3.69 -10.75
N GLN A 112 23.31 -3.69 -9.42
CA GLN A 112 24.54 -3.31 -8.72
C GLN A 112 25.26 -4.51 -8.05
N VAL A 113 24.72 -5.72 -8.18
CA VAL A 113 25.29 -6.98 -7.67
C VAL A 113 25.52 -8.00 -8.79
N ARG A 114 26.25 -9.07 -8.51
CA ARG A 114 26.59 -10.14 -9.46
C ARG A 114 26.20 -11.51 -8.91
N THR A 115 25.86 -12.43 -9.80
CA THR A 115 25.61 -13.84 -9.44
C THR A 115 26.79 -14.42 -8.65
N GLY A 116 26.52 -15.01 -7.49
CA GLY A 116 27.49 -15.53 -6.53
C GLY A 116 27.88 -14.57 -5.40
N ASP A 117 27.56 -13.27 -5.49
CA ASP A 117 27.82 -12.32 -4.42
C ASP A 117 27.06 -12.69 -3.14
N GLN A 118 27.69 -12.46 -1.99
CA GLN A 118 27.03 -12.53 -0.69
C GLN A 118 26.53 -11.13 -0.31
N VAL A 119 25.23 -11.01 -0.02
CA VAL A 119 24.58 -9.74 0.34
C VAL A 119 24.08 -9.77 1.78
N ARG A 120 24.04 -8.60 2.42
CA ARG A 120 23.43 -8.41 3.75
C ARG A 120 22.09 -7.72 3.66
N ALA A 121 21.21 -7.97 4.63
CA ALA A 121 19.95 -7.27 4.76
C ALA A 121 20.13 -5.74 4.69
N GLY A 122 19.34 -5.06 3.87
CA GLY A 122 19.42 -3.62 3.62
C GLY A 122 20.51 -3.17 2.64
N GLN A 123 21.32 -4.09 2.07
CA GLN A 123 22.25 -3.77 0.98
C GLN A 123 21.50 -3.47 -0.32
N VAL A 124 21.94 -2.43 -1.04
CA VAL A 124 21.38 -2.10 -2.37
C VAL A 124 21.75 -3.19 -3.38
N LEU A 125 20.74 -3.68 -4.11
CA LEU A 125 20.86 -4.69 -5.17
C LEU A 125 20.90 -4.08 -6.57
N GLY A 126 20.27 -2.93 -6.72
CA GLY A 126 19.94 -2.32 -8.00
C GLY A 126 18.88 -1.23 -7.81
N LEU A 127 18.35 -0.74 -8.92
CA LEU A 127 17.36 0.34 -8.96
C LEU A 127 16.09 -0.13 -9.68
N SER A 128 14.92 0.28 -9.18
CA SER A 128 13.63 0.07 -9.86
C SER A 128 13.62 0.66 -11.26
N GLY A 129 12.76 0.16 -12.12
CA GLY A 129 12.67 0.59 -13.52
C GLY A 129 11.33 0.26 -14.15
N ASN A 130 11.36 0.03 -15.46
CA ASN A 130 10.20 -0.34 -16.27
C ASN A 130 10.58 -1.35 -17.37
N THR A 131 11.52 -2.27 -17.10
CA THR A 131 12.00 -3.27 -18.08
C THR A 131 11.10 -4.50 -18.15
N GLY A 132 11.25 -5.34 -19.18
CA GLY A 132 10.45 -6.56 -19.33
C GLY A 132 8.98 -6.30 -19.68
N CYS A 133 8.09 -7.14 -19.16
CA CYS A 133 6.65 -7.08 -19.43
C CYS A 133 5.93 -6.15 -18.45
N SER A 134 6.29 -4.87 -18.49
CA SER A 134 5.79 -3.83 -17.59
C SER A 134 5.10 -2.69 -18.37
N THR A 135 3.95 -2.23 -17.87
CA THR A 135 3.18 -1.12 -18.47
C THR A 135 3.53 0.25 -17.87
N GLY A 136 4.24 0.30 -16.73
CA GLY A 136 4.69 1.54 -16.08
C GLY A 136 5.65 1.28 -14.91
N PRO A 137 6.41 2.28 -14.45
CA PRO A 137 7.45 2.10 -13.42
C PRO A 137 6.96 1.49 -12.10
N HIS A 138 7.53 0.34 -11.74
CA HIS A 138 7.25 -0.36 -10.48
C HIS A 138 8.36 -1.35 -10.11
N LEU A 139 8.32 -1.86 -8.88
CA LEU A 139 8.98 -3.10 -8.48
C LEU A 139 7.95 -4.23 -8.54
N HIS A 140 8.25 -5.29 -9.27
CA HIS A 140 7.62 -6.60 -9.04
C HIS A 140 8.47 -7.41 -8.06
N PHE A 141 7.87 -7.85 -6.96
CA PHE A 141 8.54 -8.54 -5.87
C PHE A 141 7.86 -9.88 -5.55
N GLU A 142 8.58 -10.99 -5.76
CA GLU A 142 8.07 -12.34 -5.54
C GLU A 142 8.88 -13.08 -4.46
N MET A 143 8.21 -14.00 -3.76
CA MET A 143 8.81 -14.92 -2.79
C MET A 143 8.47 -16.38 -3.14
N ARG A 144 9.51 -17.24 -3.23
CA ARG A 144 9.36 -18.69 -3.46
C ARG A 144 10.02 -19.49 -2.34
N ARG A 145 9.47 -20.67 -1.98
CA ARG A 145 9.97 -21.53 -0.89
C ARG A 145 10.32 -22.92 -1.43
N LEU A 146 11.43 -23.51 -0.98
CA LEU A 146 11.82 -24.85 -1.44
C LEU A 146 10.86 -25.92 -0.90
N ARG A 147 10.23 -26.70 -1.79
CA ARG A 147 9.41 -27.87 -1.44
C ARG A 147 9.83 -29.08 -2.30
N GLY A 148 10.56 -30.01 -1.71
CA GLY A 148 11.16 -31.11 -2.47
C GLY A 148 12.19 -30.59 -3.47
N SER A 149 11.92 -30.76 -4.76
CA SER A 149 12.70 -30.18 -5.87
C SER A 149 12.08 -28.91 -6.49
N ALA A 150 10.90 -28.49 -6.03
CA ALA A 150 10.14 -27.37 -6.59
C ALA A 150 10.33 -26.06 -5.78
N TRP A 151 10.08 -24.94 -6.45
CA TRP A 151 10.06 -23.58 -5.88
C TRP A 151 8.68 -22.94 -6.06
N PRO A 152 7.64 -23.42 -5.36
CA PRO A 152 6.33 -22.77 -5.36
C PRO A 152 6.39 -21.35 -4.82
N VAL A 153 5.56 -20.49 -5.43
CA VAL A 153 5.21 -19.14 -4.95
C VAL A 153 4.42 -19.27 -3.65
N PHE A 154 4.55 -18.29 -2.76
CA PHE A 154 3.74 -18.20 -1.56
C PHE A 154 3.61 -16.76 -1.09
N ASP A 155 2.59 -16.50 -0.26
CA ASP A 155 2.43 -15.18 0.34
C ASP A 155 3.41 -14.96 1.52
N PRO A 156 4.36 -14.00 1.43
CA PRO A 156 5.32 -13.72 2.49
C PRO A 156 4.75 -12.89 3.63
N TYR A 157 3.50 -12.45 3.53
CA TYR A 157 2.78 -11.71 4.57
C TYR A 157 1.94 -12.63 5.47
N GLY A 158 1.89 -13.93 5.20
CA GLY A 158 1.12 -14.89 6.02
C GLY A 158 -0.38 -14.83 5.75
N TRP A 159 -1.17 -15.60 6.50
CA TRP A 159 -2.64 -15.59 6.43
C TRP A 159 -3.21 -15.14 7.78
N SER A 160 -4.28 -14.33 7.76
CA SER A 160 -4.98 -13.87 8.96
C SER A 160 -6.51 -13.88 8.84
N GLY A 161 -7.06 -14.48 7.79
CA GLY A 161 -8.51 -14.64 7.62
C GLY A 161 -9.09 -15.77 8.47
N GLU A 162 -10.41 -15.84 8.54
CA GLU A 162 -11.11 -16.94 9.22
C GLU A 162 -10.98 -18.25 8.41
N GLY A 163 -10.58 -19.33 9.10
CA GLY A 163 -10.40 -20.65 8.50
C GLY A 163 -8.97 -20.96 8.06
N GLU A 164 -8.79 -22.13 7.46
CA GLU A 164 -7.50 -22.59 6.94
C GLU A 164 -7.01 -21.73 5.77
N ASP A 165 -5.72 -21.41 5.79
CA ASP A 165 -5.00 -20.64 4.75
C ASP A 165 -5.29 -21.18 3.33
N PRO A 166 -5.91 -20.38 2.44
CA PRO A 166 -6.20 -20.77 1.06
C PRO A 166 -4.97 -21.23 0.27
N TRP A 167 -3.80 -20.61 0.50
CA TRP A 167 -2.55 -20.98 -0.16
C TRP A 167 -2.10 -22.41 0.17
N SER A 168 -2.43 -22.89 1.37
CA SER A 168 -2.14 -24.26 1.79
C SER A 168 -3.02 -25.32 1.12
N LYS A 169 -4.18 -24.91 0.56
CA LYS A 169 -5.14 -25.78 -0.14
C LYS A 169 -4.83 -25.93 -1.62
N HIS A 170 -4.12 -24.97 -2.22
CA HIS A 170 -3.78 -25.02 -3.63
C HIS A 170 -2.79 -26.16 -3.93
N PRO A 171 -3.02 -27.04 -4.93
CA PRO A 171 -2.15 -28.20 -5.17
C PRO A 171 -0.67 -27.86 -5.43
N SER A 172 -0.39 -26.70 -6.05
CA SER A 172 0.98 -26.19 -6.23
C SER A 172 1.39 -25.14 -5.20
N GLY A 173 0.51 -24.76 -4.28
CA GLY A 173 0.80 -23.78 -3.24
C GLY A 173 1.61 -24.37 -2.08
N VAL A 174 2.08 -23.47 -1.22
CA VAL A 174 2.52 -23.78 0.14
C VAL A 174 1.92 -22.76 1.09
N SER A 175 1.76 -23.13 2.35
CA SER A 175 1.19 -22.22 3.36
C SER A 175 1.92 -20.88 3.38
N SER A 176 1.14 -19.81 3.41
CA SER A 176 1.55 -18.43 3.64
C SER A 176 2.40 -18.34 4.91
N VAL A 177 3.47 -17.56 4.91
CA VAL A 177 4.40 -17.47 6.05
C VAL A 177 4.63 -16.02 6.44
N TRP A 178 4.39 -15.68 7.70
CA TRP A 178 4.78 -14.42 8.31
C TRP A 178 6.32 -14.32 8.43
N LEU A 179 6.98 -13.81 7.39
CA LEU A 179 8.45 -13.74 7.35
C LEU A 179 9.03 -12.38 7.79
N TRP A 180 8.25 -11.31 7.67
CA TRP A 180 8.64 -9.95 8.04
C TRP A 180 8.83 -9.79 9.55
N ALA A 181 9.77 -8.94 9.95
CA ALA A 181 9.80 -8.48 11.33
C ALA A 181 8.54 -7.66 11.64
N GLU A 182 8.11 -7.66 12.90
CA GLU A 182 6.94 -6.91 13.35
C GLU A 182 7.07 -5.42 12.97
N GLY A 183 6.05 -4.88 12.29
CA GLY A 183 6.07 -3.52 11.74
C GLY A 183 7.09 -3.25 10.63
N LYS A 184 7.65 -4.29 9.98
CA LYS A 184 8.61 -4.17 8.85
C LYS A 184 8.10 -4.74 7.50
N ALA A 185 6.87 -5.22 7.44
CA ALA A 185 6.18 -5.40 6.15
C ALA A 185 5.89 -4.02 5.52
N PRO A 186 5.86 -3.87 4.18
CA PRO A 186 5.42 -2.63 3.55
C PRO A 186 3.99 -2.27 3.97
N PRO A 187 3.62 -0.98 3.98
CA PRO A 187 2.25 -0.58 4.24
C PRO A 187 1.35 -1.03 3.09
N LEU A 188 0.34 -1.84 3.44
CA LEU A 188 -0.60 -2.41 2.48
C LEU A 188 -1.95 -1.65 2.47
N PHE A 189 -1.93 -0.42 2.99
CA PHE A 189 -3.04 0.54 3.04
C PHE A 189 -2.70 1.77 2.19
N ALA A 190 -3.70 2.58 1.86
CA ALA A 190 -3.48 3.91 1.32
C ALA A 190 -3.51 4.93 2.47
N GLU A 191 -2.46 5.73 2.62
CA GLU A 191 -2.39 6.85 3.57
C GLU A 191 -1.97 8.12 2.85
N VAL A 192 -2.76 9.17 3.02
CA VAL A 192 -2.40 10.54 2.63
C VAL A 192 -1.93 11.25 3.90
N SER A 193 -0.70 11.76 3.88
CA SER A 193 -0.15 12.62 4.94
C SER A 193 0.07 14.03 4.41
N LEU A 194 -0.42 15.03 5.15
CA LEU A 194 -0.32 16.46 4.84
C LEU A 194 0.17 17.24 6.07
N PRO A 195 0.97 18.30 5.90
CA PRO A 195 1.18 19.26 6.98
C PRO A 195 -0.17 19.92 7.32
N PRO A 196 -0.42 20.30 8.60
CA PRO A 196 -1.58 21.11 8.94
C PRO A 196 -1.59 22.39 8.10
N ASN A 197 -2.76 22.85 7.66
CA ASN A 197 -2.92 24.10 6.88
C ASN A 197 -1.88 24.22 5.74
N PRO A 198 -1.95 23.36 4.70
CA PRO A 198 -0.94 23.27 3.65
C PRO A 198 -0.94 24.46 2.68
N GLN A 199 -2.06 25.18 2.52
CA GLN A 199 -2.09 26.37 1.67
C GLN A 199 -1.64 27.62 2.44
N PRO A 200 -0.92 28.58 1.80
CA PRO A 200 -0.51 29.83 2.43
C PRO A 200 -1.65 30.70 2.99
N THR A 201 -2.89 30.44 2.60
CA THR A 201 -4.13 31.11 3.08
C THR A 201 -4.80 30.41 4.25
N ASP A 202 -4.46 29.16 4.56
CA ASP A 202 -5.14 28.36 5.58
C ASP A 202 -4.74 28.81 6.99
N ARG A 203 -5.72 29.00 7.88
CA ARG A 203 -5.54 29.58 9.23
C ARG A 203 -6.31 28.81 10.31
N ALA A 204 -6.69 27.56 10.05
CA ALA A 204 -7.53 26.81 10.98
C ALA A 204 -6.71 26.37 12.21
N PRO A 205 -7.26 26.47 13.43
CA PRO A 205 -6.57 26.03 14.64
C PRO A 205 -6.40 24.50 14.68
N VAL A 206 -7.25 23.75 13.97
CA VAL A 206 -7.20 22.30 13.83
C VAL A 206 -7.41 21.96 12.35
N ALA A 207 -6.62 21.05 11.79
CA ALA A 207 -6.70 20.63 10.39
C ALA A 207 -6.64 19.09 10.28
N ILE A 208 -7.18 18.52 9.20
CA ILE A 208 -6.92 17.11 8.86
C ILE A 208 -5.49 17.02 8.34
N THR A 209 -4.68 16.17 8.97
CA THR A 209 -3.28 15.91 8.63
C THR A 209 -3.06 14.54 8.04
N LYS A 210 -3.91 13.55 8.36
CA LYS A 210 -3.87 12.25 7.69
C LYS A 210 -5.24 11.70 7.37
N VAL A 211 -5.31 10.94 6.29
CA VAL A 211 -6.43 10.05 5.99
C VAL A 211 -5.86 8.70 5.57
N ARG A 212 -6.18 7.64 6.31
CA ARG A 212 -5.89 6.25 5.95
C ARG A 212 -7.20 5.53 5.64
N TYR A 213 -7.22 4.81 4.53
CA TYR A 213 -8.34 3.98 4.12
C TYR A 213 -7.85 2.66 3.53
N MET A 214 -8.72 1.65 3.53
CA MET A 214 -8.47 0.37 2.88
C MET A 214 -9.17 0.28 1.53
N GLY A 215 -8.85 -0.76 0.76
CA GLY A 215 -9.51 -1.04 -0.51
C GLY A 215 -10.83 -1.80 -0.34
N VAL A 216 -11.10 -2.74 -1.23
CA VAL A 216 -12.45 -3.27 -1.54
C VAL A 216 -12.99 -4.25 -0.48
N ARG A 217 -12.40 -4.30 0.73
CA ARG A 217 -12.89 -5.03 1.92
C ARG A 217 -12.63 -4.32 3.26
N ASP A 218 -12.59 -3.00 3.22
CA ASP A 218 -12.66 -2.09 4.37
C ASP A 218 -13.59 -2.54 5.54
N ALA A 219 -14.77 -3.07 5.24
CA ALA A 219 -15.77 -3.54 6.22
C ALA A 219 -15.27 -4.68 7.14
N LEU A 220 -14.20 -5.40 6.77
CA LEU A 220 -13.62 -6.48 7.59
C LEU A 220 -12.56 -5.99 8.60
N ASN A 221 -12.02 -4.77 8.43
CA ASN A 221 -11.08 -4.19 9.39
C ASN A 221 -11.25 -2.66 9.50
N PRO A 222 -12.38 -2.18 10.06
CA PRO A 222 -12.65 -0.76 10.19
C PRO A 222 -11.71 -0.05 11.18
N ASN A 223 -10.88 -0.77 11.94
CA ASN A 223 -9.84 -0.17 12.78
C ASN A 223 -8.51 0.10 12.05
N ASN A 224 -8.39 -0.25 10.77
CA ASN A 224 -7.25 0.16 9.94
C ASN A 224 -7.56 1.35 9.02
N GLU A 225 -8.76 1.94 9.13
CA GLU A 225 -9.07 3.24 8.54
C GLU A 225 -9.15 4.32 9.62
N PHE A 226 -8.63 5.50 9.34
CA PHE A 226 -8.79 6.65 10.23
C PHE A 226 -8.62 8.00 9.51
N VAL A 227 -9.16 9.04 10.15
CA VAL A 227 -8.77 10.43 9.89
C VAL A 227 -7.98 10.95 11.09
N GLU A 228 -6.80 11.49 10.85
CA GLU A 228 -6.01 12.21 11.86
C GLU A 228 -6.24 13.71 11.72
N ILE A 229 -6.58 14.35 12.83
CA ILE A 229 -6.59 15.80 12.96
C ILE A 229 -5.44 16.25 13.87
N THR A 230 -4.87 17.43 13.60
CA THR A 230 -3.80 18.03 14.40
C THR A 230 -4.14 19.47 14.73
N ALA A 231 -3.91 19.89 15.97
CA ALA A 231 -3.94 21.29 16.35
C ALA A 231 -2.67 21.99 15.81
N ASP A 232 -2.81 22.90 14.85
CA ASP A 232 -1.66 23.57 14.23
C ASP A 232 -1.08 24.61 15.19
N PRO A 233 0.15 24.44 15.73
CA PRO A 233 0.71 25.37 16.72
C PRO A 233 0.95 26.78 16.17
N ARG A 234 0.87 26.98 14.84
CA ARG A 234 0.93 28.32 14.21
C ARG A 234 -0.36 29.12 14.41
N PHE A 235 -1.50 28.44 14.62
CA PHE A 235 -2.84 29.04 14.70
C PHE A 235 -3.64 28.63 15.94
N ALA A 236 -3.18 27.63 16.69
CA ALA A 236 -3.64 27.25 18.02
C ALA A 236 -2.53 27.51 19.04
N SER A 237 -2.54 28.70 19.66
CA SER A 237 -1.59 29.08 20.72
C SER A 237 -2.01 28.65 22.12
N ALA A 238 -3.16 27.98 22.24
CA ALA A 238 -3.74 27.46 23.46
C ALA A 238 -4.51 26.16 23.16
N PRO A 239 -4.82 25.33 24.18
CA PRO A 239 -5.53 24.07 23.99
C PRO A 239 -6.90 24.28 23.33
N VAL A 240 -7.20 23.49 22.29
CA VAL A 240 -8.42 23.65 21.47
C VAL A 240 -9.47 22.63 21.88
N SER A 241 -10.61 23.08 22.40
CA SER A 241 -11.77 22.20 22.60
C SER A 241 -12.35 21.79 21.24
N LEU A 242 -12.55 20.48 21.05
CA LEU A 242 -13.18 19.88 19.87
C LEU A 242 -14.71 19.87 19.96
N LYS A 243 -15.30 20.49 20.98
CA LYS A 243 -16.74 20.57 21.17
C LYS A 243 -17.43 21.25 19.98
N GLY A 244 -18.39 20.54 19.38
CA GLY A 244 -19.13 21.03 18.21
C GLY A 244 -18.38 20.91 16.88
N PHE A 245 -17.17 20.36 16.88
CA PHE A 245 -16.55 19.87 15.65
C PHE A 245 -17.20 18.54 15.25
N PHE A 246 -17.19 18.23 13.97
CA PHE A 246 -17.48 16.89 13.49
C PHE A 246 -16.69 16.56 12.23
N LEU A 247 -16.34 15.28 12.07
CA LEU A 247 -15.97 14.75 10.76
C LEU A 247 -17.23 14.41 9.98
N GLN A 248 -17.16 14.53 8.67
CA GLN A 248 -18.18 14.12 7.71
C GLN A 248 -17.54 13.38 6.55
N ASN A 249 -18.12 12.25 6.15
CA ASN A 249 -17.71 11.52 4.95
C ASN A 249 -18.46 11.99 3.70
N LYS A 250 -18.12 11.40 2.55
CA LYS A 250 -18.72 11.69 1.23
C LYS A 250 -20.22 11.38 1.15
N LEU A 251 -20.72 10.43 1.94
CA LEU A 251 -22.14 10.10 2.06
C LEU A 251 -22.91 11.07 2.97
N GLY A 252 -22.21 11.99 3.64
CA GLY A 252 -22.79 12.97 4.55
C GLY A 252 -22.92 12.51 6.00
N GLU A 253 -22.57 11.26 6.30
CA GLU A 253 -22.55 10.70 7.66
C GLU A 253 -21.51 11.39 8.52
N THR A 254 -21.78 11.56 9.82
CA THR A 254 -20.96 12.37 10.71
C THR A 254 -20.46 11.66 11.97
N PHE A 255 -19.24 11.99 12.37
CA PHE A 255 -18.68 11.70 13.70
C PHE A 255 -18.56 13.02 14.47
N ALA A 256 -19.40 13.23 15.46
CA ALA A 256 -19.27 14.37 16.37
C ALA A 256 -18.17 14.10 17.40
N PHE A 257 -17.25 15.05 17.58
CA PHE A 257 -16.22 14.92 18.60
C PHE A 257 -16.83 15.07 20.01
N PRO A 258 -16.36 14.30 21.01
CA PRO A 258 -16.67 14.54 22.41
C PRO A 258 -16.06 15.89 22.87
N ASP A 259 -16.40 16.33 24.08
CA ASP A 259 -15.79 17.51 24.72
C ASP A 259 -14.35 17.18 25.20
N LEU A 260 -13.48 16.94 24.22
CA LEU A 260 -12.06 16.67 24.36
C LEU A 260 -11.28 17.93 23.95
N THR A 261 -10.13 18.16 24.59
CA THR A 261 -9.24 19.27 24.28
C THR A 261 -7.95 18.75 23.66
N LEU A 262 -7.50 19.37 22.57
CA LEU A 262 -6.29 19.02 21.85
C LEU A 262 -5.21 20.10 22.11
N GLU A 263 -4.07 19.70 22.65
CA GLU A 263 -2.92 20.58 22.91
C GLU A 263 -2.28 21.08 21.60
N PRO A 264 -1.67 22.28 21.56
CA PRO A 264 -0.93 22.77 20.39
C PRO A 264 0.12 21.76 19.87
N GLY A 265 0.01 21.37 18.61
CA GLY A 265 0.87 20.35 17.98
C GLY A 265 0.49 18.90 18.25
N ALA A 266 -0.51 18.62 19.10
CA ALA A 266 -1.01 17.26 19.31
C ALA A 266 -1.92 16.81 18.17
N SER A 267 -1.94 15.49 17.94
CA SER A 267 -2.78 14.82 16.95
C SER A 267 -3.78 13.86 17.59
N LEU A 268 -4.94 13.72 16.96
CA LEU A 268 -6.02 12.81 17.36
C LEU A 268 -6.51 12.03 16.13
N ARG A 269 -6.54 10.70 16.23
CA ARG A 269 -7.09 9.81 15.21
C ARG A 269 -8.54 9.46 15.52
N VAL A 270 -9.40 9.48 14.51
CA VAL A 270 -10.74 8.90 14.56
C VAL A 270 -10.75 7.67 13.65
N TYR A 271 -10.71 6.49 14.28
CA TYR A 271 -10.82 5.21 13.59
C TYR A 271 -12.29 4.93 13.22
N THR A 272 -12.52 4.28 12.08
CA THR A 272 -13.88 3.91 11.64
C THR A 272 -14.54 2.90 12.59
N GLY A 273 -13.76 1.92 13.05
CA GLY A 273 -14.25 0.76 13.80
C GLY A 273 -14.49 0.99 15.28
N GLN A 274 -14.52 -0.11 16.04
CA GLN A 274 -14.80 -0.14 17.48
C GLN A 274 -13.52 -0.18 18.31
N GLY A 275 -13.50 0.55 19.43
CA GLY A 275 -12.37 0.55 20.36
C GLY A 275 -12.61 1.43 21.57
N ASN A 276 -11.64 1.42 22.50
CA ASN A 276 -11.70 2.20 23.73
C ASN A 276 -11.03 3.56 23.52
N PRO A 277 -11.74 4.70 23.69
CA PRO A 277 -11.17 6.03 23.49
C PRO A 277 -9.97 6.34 24.40
N THR A 278 -8.97 7.05 23.84
CA THR A 278 -7.84 7.65 24.56
C THR A 278 -7.76 9.16 24.25
N GLN A 279 -6.67 9.84 24.65
CA GLN A 279 -6.44 11.24 24.28
C GLN A 279 -6.01 11.42 22.81
N GLU A 280 -5.51 10.34 22.19
CA GLU A 280 -4.92 10.29 20.85
C GLU A 280 -5.76 9.46 19.86
N ALA A 281 -6.71 8.65 20.34
CA ALA A 281 -7.55 7.78 19.53
C ALA A 281 -9.03 7.81 19.95
N LEU A 282 -9.91 8.05 18.97
CA LEU A 282 -11.36 7.89 19.07
C LEU A 282 -11.84 6.85 18.05
N PHE A 283 -13.05 6.34 18.25
CA PHE A 283 -13.64 5.24 17.49
C PHE A 283 -15.08 5.59 17.10
N TRP A 284 -15.41 5.53 15.81
CA TRP A 284 -16.76 5.80 15.29
C TRP A 284 -17.71 4.60 15.54
N ASN A 285 -17.17 3.46 15.99
CA ASN A 285 -17.91 2.24 16.34
C ASN A 285 -18.73 1.65 15.17
N ARG A 286 -18.34 1.96 13.92
CA ARG A 286 -19.01 1.43 12.73
C ARG A 286 -18.60 -0.01 12.47
N THR A 287 -19.55 -0.80 11.98
CA THR A 287 -19.32 -2.15 11.42
C THR A 287 -19.17 -2.12 9.89
N GLN A 288 -19.12 -0.93 9.31
CA GLN A 288 -19.01 -0.63 7.88
C GLN A 288 -17.99 0.50 7.70
N PRO A 289 -17.30 0.60 6.55
CA PRO A 289 -16.37 1.69 6.25
C PRO A 289 -16.97 3.07 6.48
N ALA A 290 -16.12 4.05 6.73
CA ALA A 290 -16.49 5.47 6.66
C ALA A 290 -15.81 6.19 5.49
N TRP A 291 -14.76 5.60 4.92
CA TRP A 291 -13.86 6.23 3.95
C TRP A 291 -13.71 5.31 2.71
N ASP A 292 -14.84 4.98 2.07
CA ASP A 292 -15.02 3.82 1.18
C ASP A 292 -14.51 3.98 -0.27
N ASN A 293 -13.22 3.67 -0.42
CA ASN A 293 -12.61 2.91 -1.51
C ASN A 293 -12.70 3.33 -2.99
N TRP A 294 -13.31 4.45 -3.43
CA TRP A 294 -12.94 5.11 -4.72
C TRP A 294 -13.34 6.60 -4.82
N GLY A 295 -12.47 7.44 -4.27
CA GLY A 295 -12.47 8.89 -4.49
C GLY A 295 -13.18 9.64 -3.38
N ASP A 296 -12.71 9.43 -2.17
CA ASP A 296 -13.44 9.74 -0.94
C ASP A 296 -12.86 10.96 -0.25
N CYS A 297 -13.73 11.63 0.51
CA CYS A 297 -13.47 12.94 1.05
C CYS A 297 -13.71 12.92 2.55
N ALA A 298 -12.68 13.22 3.33
CA ALA A 298 -12.81 13.55 4.75
C ALA A 298 -13.03 15.06 4.88
N GLN A 299 -14.13 15.46 5.52
CA GLN A 299 -14.43 16.86 5.80
C GLN A 299 -14.49 17.07 7.33
N LEU A 300 -13.58 17.87 7.86
CA LEU A 300 -13.70 18.41 9.22
C LEU A 300 -14.56 19.68 9.15
N VAL A 301 -15.60 19.75 9.98
CA VAL A 301 -16.47 20.92 10.09
C VAL A 301 -16.26 21.57 11.44
N TYR A 302 -16.03 22.89 11.42
CA TYR A 302 -15.83 23.71 12.62
C TYR A 302 -17.18 24.15 13.20
N PRO A 303 -17.28 24.47 14.50
CA PRO A 303 -18.50 25.03 15.11
C PRO A 303 -19.03 26.30 14.45
N SER A 304 -18.17 27.05 13.75
CA SER A 304 -18.51 28.24 12.96
C SER A 304 -19.18 27.93 11.61
N GLY A 305 -19.31 26.66 11.22
CA GLY A 305 -19.79 26.24 9.90
C GLY A 305 -18.73 26.24 8.79
N GLY A 306 -17.51 26.70 9.09
CA GLY A 306 -16.34 26.53 8.21
C GLY A 306 -16.01 25.05 7.98
N ARG A 307 -15.18 24.74 6.98
CA ARG A 307 -14.88 23.36 6.59
C ARG A 307 -13.45 23.21 6.09
N TYR A 308 -12.79 22.11 6.46
CA TYR A 308 -11.50 21.67 5.92
C TYR A 308 -11.69 20.32 5.24
N ARG A 309 -11.16 20.15 4.02
CA ARG A 309 -11.50 19.02 3.12
C ARG A 309 -10.24 18.38 2.56
N VAL A 310 -10.15 17.06 2.70
CA VAL A 310 -9.08 16.21 2.13
C VAL A 310 -9.76 15.12 1.30
N GLY A 311 -9.23 14.78 0.12
CA GLY A 311 -9.79 13.72 -0.72
C GLY A 311 -8.96 13.40 -1.97
N TYR A 312 -8.88 12.12 -2.31
CA TYR A 312 -7.78 11.56 -3.12
C TYR A 312 -7.96 11.62 -4.64
N ARG A 313 -9.19 11.79 -5.16
CA ARG A 313 -9.47 11.80 -6.62
C ARG A 313 -10.57 12.80 -7.02
N SER A 314 -10.79 12.92 -8.33
CA SER A 314 -11.80 13.75 -9.00
C SER A 314 -13.25 13.61 -8.50
N GLY A 315 -13.56 12.57 -7.72
CA GLY A 315 -14.84 12.43 -7.02
C GLY A 315 -15.10 13.52 -5.96
N CYS A 316 -14.08 14.24 -5.49
CA CYS A 316 -14.20 15.29 -4.47
C CYS A 316 -14.21 16.71 -5.06
N THR A 317 -15.14 17.02 -5.97
CA THR A 317 -15.21 18.31 -6.70
C THR A 317 -15.37 19.55 -5.80
N TRP A 318 -15.75 19.36 -4.53
CA TRP A 318 -15.91 20.42 -3.52
C TRP A 318 -14.66 20.63 -2.63
N ALA A 319 -13.60 19.83 -2.77
CA ALA A 319 -12.41 19.90 -1.93
C ALA A 319 -11.47 21.05 -2.36
N GLN A 320 -11.59 22.20 -1.69
CA GLN A 320 -10.53 23.20 -1.66
C GLN A 320 -9.33 22.60 -0.89
N GLY A 321 -8.24 22.27 -1.58
CA GLY A 321 -6.99 21.89 -0.89
C GLY A 321 -5.99 21.04 -1.68
N LEU A 322 -6.42 20.14 -2.58
CA LEU A 322 -5.52 19.13 -3.18
C LEU A 322 -5.19 19.30 -4.67
N GLY A 323 -5.85 20.22 -5.37
CA GLY A 323 -5.53 20.52 -6.78
C GLY A 323 -4.10 21.04 -7.02
N ALA A 324 -3.38 21.44 -5.97
CA ALA A 324 -2.01 21.98 -6.04
C ALA A 324 -0.90 21.02 -5.56
N LEU A 325 -1.23 19.95 -4.82
CA LEU A 325 -0.26 18.88 -4.47
C LEU A 325 -0.40 17.68 -5.42
N ALA A 326 -1.64 17.37 -5.82
CA ALA A 326 -1.88 16.42 -6.90
C ALA A 326 -1.29 16.90 -8.25
N SER A 327 -0.97 18.19 -8.43
CA SER A 327 -0.24 18.63 -9.64
C SER A 327 1.25 18.29 -9.61
N GLU A 328 1.86 18.10 -8.44
CA GLU A 328 3.25 17.66 -8.30
C GLU A 328 3.34 16.13 -8.52
N GLU A 329 2.47 15.36 -7.85
CA GLU A 329 2.41 13.89 -7.96
C GLU A 329 1.76 13.40 -9.27
N ALA A 330 0.71 14.05 -9.79
CA ALA A 330 0.16 13.71 -11.11
C ALA A 330 1.03 14.21 -12.27
N ARG A 331 2.15 14.91 -12.02
CA ARG A 331 3.22 15.06 -13.02
C ARG A 331 4.09 13.81 -13.13
N ILE A 332 4.06 12.93 -12.12
CA ILE A 332 4.74 11.63 -12.10
C ILE A 332 3.78 10.51 -12.60
N LEU A 333 2.47 10.66 -12.39
CA LEU A 333 1.45 9.67 -12.77
C LEU A 333 0.75 9.91 -14.14
N ARG A 334 1.15 10.90 -14.94
CA ARG A 334 0.48 11.24 -16.22
C ARG A 334 0.99 10.52 -17.46
N ASP A 335 2.14 9.84 -17.39
CA ASP A 335 2.81 9.29 -18.58
C ASP A 335 2.51 7.80 -18.84
N ALA A 336 1.46 7.24 -18.21
CA ALA A 336 1.01 5.87 -18.44
C ALA A 336 -0.35 5.82 -19.19
N HIS A 337 -0.29 5.41 -20.46
CA HIS A 337 -1.37 5.03 -21.42
C HIS A 337 -1.95 6.08 -22.41
N ASN A 338 -1.93 5.70 -23.70
CA ASN A 338 -2.20 6.45 -24.95
C ASN A 338 -3.65 6.26 -25.52
N LEU A 339 -4.19 7.04 -26.49
CA LEU A 339 -3.73 8.29 -27.13
C LEU A 339 -4.85 9.33 -27.49
N PRO A 340 -5.66 9.25 -28.59
CA PRO A 340 -6.21 10.50 -29.19
C PRO A 340 -7.74 10.52 -29.44
N LEU A 341 -8.19 11.56 -30.17
CA LEU A 341 -9.42 11.75 -30.99
C LEU A 341 -10.37 12.86 -30.49
N PRO A 342 -10.98 13.69 -31.38
CA PRO A 342 -10.65 13.97 -32.80
C PRO A 342 -9.76 15.21 -33.00
#